data_AF-A0AAQ1JBX7-F1
#
_entry.id   AF-A0AAQ1JBX7-F1
#
_cell.length_a   1.000
_cell.length_b   1.000
_cell.length_c   1.000
_cell.angle_alpha   90.00
_cell.angle_beta   90.00
_cell.angle_gamma   90.00
#
_symmetry.space_group_name_H-M   'P 1'
#
loop_
_entity.id
_entity.type
_entity.pdbx_description
1 polymer ?
#
loop_
_entity_poly.entity_id
_entity_poly.type
_entity_poly.pdbx_seq_one_letter_code
_entity_poly.pdbx_strand_id
1 'polypeptide(L)' 'MSRTERFNRELANNARLFAEADRLDVQAYELLNTDHVDDHRLALFSSAKQRANEKYLEARNDWLRIKQLMDSTD' A
#
# COMPACT_ATOMS: atom_id res chain seq x y z
N MET A 1 -4.79 27.98 1.61
CA MET A 1 -4.21 26.83 0.88
C MET A 1 -4.97 26.70 -0.42
N SER A 2 -4.27 26.66 -1.56
CA SER A 2 -4.89 26.55 -2.88
C SER A 2 -5.45 25.14 -3.11
N ARG A 3 -6.41 25.01 -4.04
CA ARG A 3 -6.97 23.71 -4.45
C ARG A 3 -5.86 22.76 -4.93
N THR A 4 -4.92 23.27 -5.71
CA THR A 4 -3.75 22.52 -6.20
C THR A 4 -2.86 22.04 -5.06
N GLU A 5 -2.58 22.89 -4.06
CA GLU A 5 -1.80 22.49 -2.87
C GLU A 5 -2.51 21.40 -2.07
N ARG A 6 -3.84 21.46 -1.96
CA ARG A 6 -4.63 20.43 -1.30
C ARG A 6 -4.50 19.09 -2.04
N PHE A 7 -4.73 19.06 -3.35
CA PHE A 7 -4.64 17.81 -4.11
C PHE A 7 -3.22 17.24 -4.12
N ASN A 8 -2.19 18.08 -4.26
CA ASN A 8 -0.80 17.62 -4.19
C ASN A 8 -0.51 16.95 -2.84
N ARG A 9 -1.07 17.45 -1.74
CA ARG A 9 -0.92 16.83 -0.42
C ARG A 9 -1.64 15.49 -0.32
N GLU A 10 -2.88 15.40 -0.81
CA GLU A 10 -3.66 14.16 -0.82
C GLU A 10 -2.95 13.08 -1.66
N LEU A 11 -2.47 13.45 -2.86
CA LEU A 11 -1.69 12.56 -3.74
C LEU A 11 -0.37 12.11 -3.10
N ALA A 12 0.35 13.02 -2.43
CA ALA A 12 1.58 12.67 -1.72
C ALA A 12 1.31 11.72 -0.56
N ASN A 13 0.19 11.87 0.15
CA ASN A 13 -0.21 10.93 1.21
C ASN A 13 -0.60 9.57 0.62
N ASN A 14 -1.35 9.55 -0.48
CA ASN A 14 -1.70 8.32 -1.18
C ASN A 14 -0.45 7.55 -1.66
N ALA A 15 0.52 8.26 -2.24
CA ALA A 15 1.80 7.67 -2.66
C ALA A 15 2.57 7.05 -1.49
N ARG A 16 2.49 7.64 -0.28
CA ARG A 16 3.08 7.04 0.93
C ARG A 16 2.40 5.73 1.33
N LEU A 17 1.07 5.63 1.18
CA LEU A 17 0.34 4.39 1.47
C LEU A 17 0.76 3.26 0.51
N PHE A 18 0.89 3.56 -0.79
CA PHE A 18 1.41 2.58 -1.76
C PHE A 18 2.86 2.18 -1.44
N ALA A 19 3.73 3.13 -1.13
CA ALA A 19 5.11 2.83 -0.76
C ALA A 19 5.21 1.97 0.51
N GLU A 20 4.30 2.16 1.47
CA GLU A 20 4.22 1.32 2.67
C GLU A 20 3.74 -0.10 2.32
N ALA A 21 2.73 -0.24 1.47
CA ALA A 21 2.27 -1.53 0.97
C ALA A 21 3.40 -2.29 0.25
N ASP A 22 4.12 -1.63 -0.65
CA ASP A 22 5.25 -2.22 -1.37
C ASP A 22 6.36 -2.65 -0.40
N ARG A 23 6.66 -1.83 0.61
CA ARG A 23 7.66 -2.18 1.64
C ARG A 23 7.25 -3.43 2.41
N LEU A 24 5.98 -3.53 2.83
CA LEU A 24 5.45 -4.72 3.50
C LEU A 24 5.52 -5.94 2.59
N ASP A 25 5.28 -5.75 1.30
CA ASP A 25 5.33 -6.84 0.32
C ASP A 25 6.76 -7.38 0.13
N VAL A 26 7.74 -6.48 0.01
CA VAL A 26 9.16 -6.85 -0.04
C VAL A 26 9.56 -7.61 1.23
N GLN A 27 9.16 -7.12 2.41
CA GLN A 27 9.43 -7.81 3.68
C GLN A 27 8.80 -9.20 3.74
N ALA A 28 7.63 -9.40 3.13
CA ALA A 28 7.04 -10.72 3.03
C ALA A 28 7.96 -11.64 2.24
N TYR A 29 8.43 -11.24 1.05
CA TYR A 29 9.33 -12.06 0.24
C TYR A 29 10.70 -12.31 0.87
N GLU A 30 11.21 -11.40 1.69
CA GLU A 30 12.44 -11.61 2.46
C GLU A 30 12.34 -12.83 3.40
N LEU A 31 11.15 -13.19 3.89
CA LEU A 31 10.94 -14.39 4.72
C LEU A 31 11.20 -15.70 3.96
N LEU A 32 11.13 -15.66 2.63
CA LEU A 32 11.40 -16.79 1.75
C LEU A 32 12.84 -16.77 1.21
N ASN A 33 13.63 -15.73 1.52
CA ASN A 33 15.00 -15.59 1.04
C ASN A 33 15.98 -16.40 1.90
N THR A 34 15.90 -17.72 1.79
CA THR A 34 16.65 -18.68 2.61
C THR A 34 16.74 -20.03 1.89
N ASP A 35 17.82 -20.77 2.15
CA ASP A 35 18.06 -22.08 1.52
C ASP A 35 17.00 -23.16 1.84
N HIS A 36 16.25 -22.99 2.93
CA HIS A 36 15.17 -23.90 3.31
C HIS A 36 13.94 -23.16 3.82
N VAL A 37 12.82 -23.33 3.10
CA VAL A 37 11.51 -22.79 3.48
C VAL A 37 10.70 -23.90 4.14
N ASP A 38 10.35 -23.68 5.42
CA ASP A 38 9.49 -24.57 6.19
C ASP A 38 8.06 -24.02 6.33
N ASP A 39 7.15 -24.85 6.85
CA ASP A 39 5.75 -24.48 7.04
C ASP A 39 5.57 -23.24 7.93
N HIS A 40 6.46 -23.05 8.91
CA HIS A 40 6.43 -21.89 9.79
C HIS A 40 6.75 -20.59 9.03
N ARG A 41 7.76 -20.59 8.16
CA ARG A 41 8.09 -19.45 7.29
C ARG A 41 6.99 -19.17 6.27
N LEU A 42 6.35 -20.21 5.72
CA LEU A 42 5.20 -20.04 4.84
C LEU A 42 4.01 -19.37 5.56
N ALA A 43 3.76 -19.74 6.82
CA ALA A 43 2.73 -19.10 7.63
C ALA A 43 3.04 -17.62 7.90
N LEU A 44 4.30 -17.30 8.24
CA LEU A 44 4.75 -15.92 8.41
C LEU A 44 4.64 -15.11 7.09
N PHE A 45 5.05 -15.70 5.98
CA PHE A 45 4.91 -15.10 4.64
C PHE A 45 3.46 -14.79 4.31
N SER A 46 2.55 -15.75 4.50
CA SER A 46 1.12 -15.57 4.24
C SER A 46 0.54 -14.41 5.07
N SER A 47 0.88 -14.36 6.37
CA SER A 47 0.46 -13.26 7.24
C SER A 47 1.04 -11.92 6.81
N ALA A 48 2.31 -11.87 6.41
CA ALA A 48 2.96 -10.66 5.91
C ALA A 48 2.34 -10.17 4.59
N LYS A 49 2.08 -11.08 3.63
CA LYS A 49 1.37 -10.77 2.38
C LYS A 49 -0.04 -10.26 2.63
N GLN A 50 -0.76 -10.81 3.60
CA GLN A 50 -2.08 -10.31 3.96
C GLN A 50 -2.01 -8.85 4.41
N ARG A 51 -1.04 -8.49 5.26
CA ARG A 51 -0.85 -7.10 5.71
C ARG A 51 -0.48 -6.16 4.56
N ALA A 52 0.40 -6.59 3.66
CA ALA A 52 0.73 -5.81 2.46
C ALA A 52 -0.51 -5.57 1.58
N ASN A 53 -1.32 -6.61 1.37
CA ASN A 53 -2.56 -6.52 0.60
C ASN A 53 -3.60 -5.59 1.27
N GLU A 54 -3.77 -5.66 2.59
CA GLU A 54 -4.64 -4.76 3.34
C GLU A 54 -4.21 -3.29 3.16
N LYS A 55 -2.91 -3.03 3.22
CA LYS A 55 -2.36 -1.68 3.00
C LYS A 55 -2.52 -1.21 1.55
N TYR A 56 -2.37 -2.11 0.60
CA TYR A 56 -2.63 -1.81 -0.81
C TYR A 56 -4.11 -1.47 -1.06
N LEU A 57 -5.04 -2.19 -0.42
CA LEU A 57 -6.47 -1.88 -0.52
C LEU A 57 -6.81 -0.52 0.10
N GLU A 58 -6.19 -0.16 1.23
CA GLU A 58 -6.29 1.18 1.82
C GLU A 58 -5.83 2.26 0.83
N ALA A 59 -4.63 2.11 0.25
CA ALA A 59 -4.07 3.02 -0.74
C ALA A 59 -4.98 3.15 -1.98
N ARG A 60 -5.51 2.03 -2.47
CA ARG A 60 -6.42 2.00 -3.62
C ARG A 60 -7.73 2.72 -3.35
N ASN A 61 -8.33 2.50 -2.19
CA ASN A 61 -9.59 3.15 -1.81
C ASN A 61 -9.40 4.67 -1.64
N ASP A 62 -8.27 5.07 -1.07
CA ASP A 62 -7.91 6.49 -0.95
C ASP A 62 -7.69 7.15 -2.31
N TRP A 63 -7.03 6.45 -3.25
CA TRP A 63 -6.89 6.92 -4.63
C TRP A 63 -8.25 7.13 -5.31
N LEU A 64 -9.17 6.18 -5.17
CA LEU A 64 -10.52 6.30 -5.73
C LEU A 64 -11.27 7.49 -5.14
N ARG A 65 -11.12 7.76 -3.84
CA ARG A 65 -11.67 8.94 -3.17
C ARG A 65 -11.08 10.24 -3.74
N ILE A 66 -9.75 10.31 -3.91
CA ILE A 66 -9.08 11.48 -4.48
C ILE A 66 -9.56 11.73 -5.91
N LYS A 67 -9.67 10.67 -6.72
CA LYS A 67 -10.18 10.76 -8.09
C LYS A 67 -11.61 11.30 -8.12
N GLN A 68 -12.51 10.77 -7.29
CA GLN A 68 -13.88 11.29 -7.19
C GLN A 68 -13.92 12.76 -6.79
N LEU A 69 -13.05 13.21 -5.87
CA LEU A 69 -12.95 14.62 -5.50
C LEU A 69 -12.44 15.49 -6.66
N MET A 70 -11.54 14.98 -7.50
CA MET A 70 -11.09 15.69 -8.69
C MET A 70 -12.23 15.81 -9.71
N ASP A 71 -12.91 14.70 -10.00
CA ASP A 71 -13.98 14.60 -11.00
C ASP A 71 -15.27 15.36 -10.59
N SER A 72 -15.58 15.42 -9.29
CA SER A 72 -16.80 16.10 -8.77
C SER A 72 -16.64 17.62 -8.66
N THR A 73 -15.52 18.16 -9.10
CA THR A 73 -15.19 19.58 -8.98
C THR A 73 -14.92 20.22 -10.35
N ASP A 74 -15.43 19.58 -11.40
CA ASP A 74 -15.67 20.09 -12.76
C ASP A 74 -17.19 20.30 -12.96
#